data_AF-C7HWP4-F1
#
_entry.id   AF-C7HWP4-F1
#
_cell.length_a   1.000
_cell.length_b   1.000
_cell.length_c   1.000
_cell.angle_alpha   90.00
_cell.angle_beta   90.00
_cell.angle_gamma   90.00
#
_symmetry.space_group_name_H-M   'P 1'
#
loop_
_entity.id
_entity.type
_entity.pdbx_description
1 polymer ?
#
loop_
_entity_poly.entity_id
_entity_poly.type
_entity_poly.pdbx_seq_one_letter_code
_entity_poly.pdbx_strand_id
1 'polypeptide(L)'
;MNGTIINYYFHCKRQCYLFANKLNFEDNSELVKIGKEIHLNKSENRKNSEIKIDNIVVDKITDKYLVEIKKSDADKEAARWQLYYYLYILKKKGIVKK
;
A
#
# COMPACT_ATOMS: atom_id res chain seq x y z
N MET A 1 8.84 9.67 -1.55
CA MET A 1 8.25 8.60 -2.39
C MET A 1 7.72 7.52 -1.44
N ASN A 2 6.47 7.09 -1.55
CA ASN A 2 5.85 6.08 -0.68
C ASN A 2 5.15 5.01 -1.53
N GLY A 3 4.57 3.99 -0.89
CA GLY A 3 3.86 2.91 -1.60
C GLY A 3 2.70 3.41 -2.47
N THR A 4 1.95 4.40 -1.98
CA THR A 4 0.83 5.02 -2.70
C THR A 4 1.27 5.66 -4.02
N ILE A 5 2.38 6.42 -4.01
CA ILE A 5 2.92 7.03 -5.23
C ILE A 5 3.34 5.97 -6.25
N ILE A 6 3.96 4.87 -5.80
CA ILE A 6 4.32 3.75 -6.68
C ILE A 6 3.06 3.11 -7.27
N ASN A 7 2.05 2.83 -6.44
CA ASN A 7 0.78 2.29 -6.90
C ASN A 7 0.16 3.19 -7.99
N TYR A 8 0.01 4.49 -7.71
CA TYR A 8 -0.55 5.44 -8.68
C TYR A 8 0.29 5.56 -9.94
N TYR A 9 1.62 5.44 -9.87
CA TYR A 9 2.44 5.46 -11.08
C TYR A 9 2.03 4.34 -12.03
N PHE A 10 1.79 3.12 -11.54
CA PHE A 10 1.40 2.02 -12.41
C PHE A 10 -0.09 2.05 -12.79
N HIS A 11 -0.96 2.55 -11.91
CA HIS A 11 -2.39 2.66 -12.19
C HIS A 11 -2.74 3.81 -13.16
N CYS A 12 -2.27 5.03 -12.87
CA CYS A 12 -2.57 6.23 -13.67
C CYS A 12 -1.52 7.33 -13.46
N LYS A 13 -0.73 7.63 -14.50
CA LYS A 13 0.33 8.67 -14.44
C LYS A 13 -0.19 10.05 -14.05
N ARG A 14 -1.39 10.43 -14.53
CA ARG A 14 -2.03 11.69 -14.19
C ARG A 14 -2.40 11.74 -12.70
N GLN A 15 -2.98 10.67 -12.16
CA GLN A 15 -3.28 10.58 -10.73
C GLN A 15 -2.01 10.68 -9.90
N CYS A 16 -0.94 9.98 -10.30
CA CYS A 16 0.36 10.05 -9.64
C CYS A 16 0.89 11.49 -9.60
N TYR A 17 0.85 12.21 -10.73
CA TYR A 17 1.28 13.61 -10.81
C TYR A 17 0.45 14.53 -9.91
N LEU A 18 -0.89 14.42 -9.96
CA LEU A 18 -1.77 15.24 -9.13
C LEU A 18 -1.53 14.99 -7.64
N PHE A 19 -1.47 13.71 -7.23
CA PHE A 19 -1.21 13.33 -5.85
C PHE A 19 0.17 13.82 -5.36
N ALA A 20 1.21 13.69 -6.19
CA ALA A 20 2.55 14.19 -5.86
C ALA A 20 2.60 15.71 -5.66
N ASN A 21 1.71 16.45 -6.34
CA ASN A 21 1.51 17.89 -6.17
C ASN A 21 0.46 18.23 -5.09
N LYS A 22 0.12 17.28 -4.23
CA LYS A 22 -0.85 17.44 -3.12
C LYS A 22 -2.28 17.78 -3.57
N LEU A 23 -2.64 17.42 -4.79
CA LEU A 23 -4.01 17.50 -5.31
C LEU A 23 -4.65 16.12 -5.22
N ASN A 24 -5.49 15.91 -4.21
CA ASN A 24 -6.23 14.66 -4.01
C ASN A 24 -7.73 14.88 -4.25
N PHE A 25 -8.33 14.02 -5.06
CA PHE A 25 -9.75 14.09 -5.44
C PHE A 25 -10.53 12.83 -5.05
N GLU A 26 -9.91 11.94 -4.27
CA GLU A 26 -10.45 10.63 -3.93
C GLU A 26 -11.28 10.60 -2.63
N ASP A 27 -11.33 11.71 -1.88
CA ASP A 27 -11.95 11.73 -0.54
C ASP A 27 -13.47 11.42 -0.56
N ASN A 28 -14.14 11.75 -1.66
CA ASN A 28 -15.57 11.45 -1.86
C ASN A 28 -15.81 10.09 -2.56
N SER A 29 -14.76 9.34 -2.90
CA SER A 29 -14.90 8.05 -3.57
C SER A 29 -15.38 6.97 -2.60
N GLU A 30 -16.56 6.41 -2.89
CA GLU A 30 -17.12 5.30 -2.11
C GLU A 30 -16.21 4.06 -2.15
N LEU A 31 -15.56 3.81 -3.29
CA LEU A 31 -14.61 2.71 -3.44
C LEU A 31 -13.40 2.86 -2.51
N VAL A 32 -12.93 4.09 -2.31
CA VAL A 32 -11.82 4.39 -1.40
C VAL A 32 -12.23 4.24 0.05
N LYS A 33 -13.45 4.69 0.41
CA LYS A 33 -14.02 4.47 1.74
C LYS A 33 -14.15 2.98 2.06
N ILE A 34 -14.72 2.19 1.15
CA ILE A 34 -14.80 0.72 1.28
C ILE A 34 -13.41 0.11 1.48
N GLY A 35 -12.41 0.56 0.72
CA GLY A 35 -11.03 0.13 0.89
C GLY A 35 -10.52 0.37 2.31
N LYS A 36 -10.69 1.58 2.84
CA LYS A 36 -10.30 1.94 4.21
C LYS A 36 -10.98 1.05 5.26
N GLU A 37 -12.29 0.84 5.13
CA GLU A 37 -13.03 -0.06 6.03
C GLU A 37 -12.53 -1.51 5.98
N ILE A 38 -12.13 -2.02 4.81
CA ILE A 38 -11.52 -3.36 4.70
C ILE A 38 -10.20 -3.44 5.48
N HIS A 39 -9.36 -2.39 5.43
CA HIS A 39 -8.12 -2.36 6.20
C HIS A 39 -8.40 -2.29 7.70
N LEU A 40 -9.34 -1.45 8.15
CA LEU A 40 -9.76 -1.32 9.56
C LEU A 40 -10.26 -2.66 10.13
N ASN A 41 -11.23 -3.28 9.47
CA ASN A 41 -11.78 -4.56 9.93
C ASN A 41 -10.73 -5.69 10.01
N LYS A 42 -9.70 -5.64 9.15
CA LYS A 42 -8.60 -6.61 9.16
C LYS A 42 -7.50 -6.28 10.17
N SER A 43 -7.33 -5.01 10.52
CA SER A 43 -6.33 -4.56 11.48
C SER A 43 -6.76 -4.86 12.91
N GLU A 44 -8.05 -4.66 13.25
CA GLU A 44 -8.61 -4.92 14.58
C GLU A 44 -8.41 -6.36 15.07
N ASN A 45 -8.36 -7.32 14.14
CA ASN A 45 -8.28 -8.74 14.45
C ASN A 45 -6.83 -9.27 14.61
N ARG A 46 -5.78 -8.44 14.49
CA ARG A 46 -4.38 -8.96 14.38
C ARG A 46 -3.32 -8.06 15.03
N LYS A 47 -2.43 -8.66 15.84
CA LYS A 47 -1.34 -7.99 16.59
C LYS A 47 -0.23 -7.28 15.78
N ASN A 48 -0.22 -7.32 14.44
CA ASN A 48 0.86 -6.78 13.58
C ASN A 48 0.29 -6.05 12.35
N SER A 49 -0.73 -5.22 12.54
CA SER A 49 -1.38 -4.45 11.49
C SER A 49 -0.79 -3.03 11.38
N GLU A 50 -0.67 -2.50 10.15
CA GLU A 50 -0.19 -1.14 9.83
C GLU A 50 1.20 -0.77 10.38
N ILE A 51 2.22 -1.55 10.00
CA ILE A 51 3.59 -1.29 10.43
C ILE A 51 4.18 -0.16 9.57
N LYS A 52 4.51 0.96 10.20
CA LYS A 52 5.25 2.06 9.57
C LYS A 52 6.75 1.78 9.63
N ILE A 53 7.38 1.69 8.46
CA ILE A 53 8.83 1.52 8.32
C ILE A 53 9.30 2.60 7.37
N ASP A 54 10.04 3.58 7.87
CA ASP A 54 10.57 4.66 7.02
C ASP A 54 9.44 5.43 6.32
N ASN A 55 9.44 5.47 4.99
CA ASN A 55 8.41 6.08 4.15
C ASN A 55 7.34 5.09 3.64
N ILE A 56 7.30 3.86 4.15
CA ILE A 56 6.28 2.86 3.78
C ILE A 56 5.37 2.51 4.95
N VAL A 57 4.12 2.21 4.61
CA VAL A 57 3.11 1.66 5.53
C VAL A 57 2.70 0.32 4.96
N VAL A 58 2.96 -0.75 5.72
CA VAL A 58 2.68 -2.12 5.31
C VAL A 58 1.52 -2.65 6.12
N ASP A 59 0.55 -3.29 5.46
CA ASP A 59 -0.64 -3.79 6.14
C ASP A 59 -0.32 -4.85 7.18
N LYS A 60 0.51 -5.84 6.83
CA LYS A 60 0.90 -6.91 7.76
C LYS A 60 2.27 -7.47 7.42
N ILE A 61 3.07 -7.69 8.47
CA ILE A 61 4.32 -8.45 8.39
C ILE A 61 4.22 -9.67 9.30
N THR A 62 4.63 -10.82 8.75
CA THR A 62 4.83 -12.07 9.49
C THR A 62 6.30 -12.44 9.50
N ASP A 63 6.68 -13.51 10.18
CA ASP A 63 8.08 -13.95 10.23
C ASP A 63 8.65 -14.23 8.84
N LYS A 64 7.81 -14.72 7.93
CA LYS A 64 8.22 -15.09 6.58
C LYS A 64 7.72 -14.14 5.48
N TYR A 65 6.49 -13.64 5.59
CA TYR A 65 5.82 -12.93 4.49
C TYR A 65 5.54 -11.47 4.81
N LEU A 66 5.68 -10.63 3.77
CA LEU A 66 5.05 -9.32 3.71
C LEU A 66 3.68 -9.47 3.01
N VAL A 67 2.64 -8.92 3.61
CA VAL A 67 1.27 -9.03 3.09
C VAL A 67 0.70 -7.64 2.87
N GLU A 68 0.29 -7.37 1.63
CA GLU A 68 -0.53 -6.22 1.24
C GLU A 68 -1.94 -6.74 0.95
N ILE A 69 -2.95 -6.09 1.51
CA ILE A 69 -4.36 -6.39 1.32
C ILE A 69 -4.92 -5.40 0.32
N LYS A 70 -5.65 -5.90 -0.68
CA LYS A 70 -6.41 -5.06 -1.62
C LYS A 70 -7.83 -5.59 -1.77
N LYS A 71 -8.75 -4.71 -2.19
CA LYS A 71 -10.07 -5.10 -2.70
C LYS A 71 -9.87 -5.95 -3.97
N SER A 72 -10.76 -6.91 -4.22
CA SER A 72 -10.67 -7.85 -5.35
C SER A 72 -10.52 -7.19 -6.73
N ASP A 73 -11.15 -6.03 -6.92
CA ASP A 73 -11.16 -5.28 -8.18
C ASP A 73 -9.98 -4.29 -8.31
N ALA A 74 -8.98 -4.42 -7.45
CA ALA A 74 -7.80 -3.56 -7.50
C ALA A 74 -6.90 -3.91 -8.70
N ASP A 75 -6.21 -2.89 -9.20
CA ASP A 75 -5.18 -3.02 -10.23
C ASP A 75 -4.04 -3.92 -9.73
N LYS A 76 -3.95 -5.12 -10.30
CA LYS A 76 -2.99 -6.15 -9.91
C LYS A 76 -1.55 -5.73 -10.20
N GLU A 77 -1.31 -4.99 -11.29
CA GLU A 77 0.04 -4.55 -11.63
C GLU A 77 0.52 -3.48 -10.65
N ALA A 78 -0.33 -2.50 -10.37
CA ALA A 78 -0.05 -1.47 -9.37
C ALA A 78 0.20 -2.06 -7.98
N ALA A 79 -0.61 -3.03 -7.56
CA ALA A 79 -0.42 -3.74 -6.30
C ALA A 79 0.89 -4.53 -6.26
N ARG A 80 1.28 -5.19 -7.36
CA ARG A 80 2.52 -5.97 -7.44
C ARG A 80 3.75 -5.07 -7.33
N TRP A 81 3.74 -3.91 -7.99
CA TRP A 81 4.83 -2.95 -7.91
C TRP A 81 4.94 -2.27 -6.54
N GLN A 82 3.79 -2.01 -5.89
CA GLN A 82 3.79 -1.56 -4.50
C GLN A 82 4.48 -2.58 -3.58
N LEU A 83 4.17 -3.89 -3.74
CA LEU A 83 4.84 -4.97 -3.00
C LEU A 83 6.34 -5.03 -3.28
N TYR A 84 6.76 -4.94 -4.55
CA TYR A 84 8.19 -4.93 -4.89
C TYR A 84 8.93 -3.75 -4.26
N TYR A 85 8.31 -2.57 -4.24
CA TYR A 85 8.88 -1.42 -3.56
C TYR A 85 9.04 -1.68 -2.07
N TYR A 86 8.05 -2.29 -1.41
CA TYR A 86 8.14 -2.62 0.01
C TYR A 86 9.25 -3.63 0.32
N LEU A 87 9.34 -4.71 -0.47
CA LEU A 87 10.41 -5.70 -0.34
C LEU A 87 11.80 -5.08 -0.58
N TYR A 88 11.92 -4.15 -1.54
CA TYR A 88 13.16 -3.44 -1.80
C TYR A 88 13.59 -2.57 -0.60
N ILE A 89 12.67 -1.81 0.00
CA ILE A 89 12.95 -0.99 1.19
C ILE A 89 13.35 -1.88 2.38
N LEU A 90 12.66 -3.00 2.60
CA LEU A 90 13.02 -3.95 3.65
C LEU A 90 14.41 -4.57 3.42
N LYS A 91 14.70 -4.99 2.18
CA LYS A 91 15.99 -5.56 1.80
C LYS A 91 17.14 -4.58 2.05
N LYS A 92 16.94 -3.29 1.78
CA LYS A 92 17.92 -2.23 2.09
C LYS A 92 18.22 -2.10 3.58
N LYS A 93 17.28 -2.47 4.45
CA LYS A 93 17.45 -2.48 5.91
C LYS A 93 17.94 -3.84 6.44
N GLY A 94 18.29 -4.79 5.56
CA GLY A 94 18.72 -6.14 5.94
C GLY A 94 17.58 -7.09 6.31
N ILE A 95 16.32 -6.67 6.14
CA ILE A 95 15.15 -7.50 6.44
C ILE A 95 14.72 -8.20 5.15
N VAL A 96 14.85 -9.54 5.12
CA VAL A 96 14.44 -10.35 3.98
C VAL A 96 13.10 -11.01 4.28
N LYS A 97 12.12 -10.77 3.41
CA LYS A 97 10.77 -11.37 3.46
C LYS A 97 10.41 -11.96 2.10
N LYS A 98 9.48 -12.91 2.10
CA LYS A 98 8.85 -13.47 0.91
C LYS A 98 7.55 -12.74 0.58
#